data_AF-F0YFR4-F1
#
_entry.id   AF-F0YFR4-F1
#
_cell.length_a   1.000
_cell.length_b   1.000
_cell.length_c   1.000
_cell.angle_alpha   90.00
_cell.angle_beta   90.00
_cell.angle_gamma   90.00
#
_symmetry.space_group_name_H-M   'P 1'
#
loop_
_entity.id
_entity.type
_entity.pdbx_description
1 polymer ?
#
loop_
_entity_poly.entity_id
_entity_poly.type
_entity_poly.pdbx_seq_one_letter_code
_entity_poly.pdbx_strand_id
1 'polypeptide(L)'
;MHRSQLFALLATASAFAPPRGHAALTRSAPSPQRTTRRSMDEDATYEAPSDSTTIDDVIDVEQGADDRDADALKRELLIKMSASARGQAKSEYLNDDVEEIASRLEATRPSAVSLDDVRGRWSLGFCSTQLFRSSPFWMAGRATCKDGKEAERYDWFCEMHRKATMVSEIGAVRQIISEDALVSEFETTVAALPMRVGGAMPLNVLGSIVSTASIEGVGSAADGSLELELLMGDVEVKGSNLPGIRQALDAGAKLDSRALSDALPIDTPRPVFACTYADDEIRISRDGDRNLYVYVKESGDTTPTAYDDVAADLGIPALVSGVLNAISSPPKRTAAERDALALAYLRRPQIVKFDTSRHRWREAVCKALGVECGGDGGAAALAALAPAPLGAGSRGGARGTGTPWIRRWKSRAPDVAAEVIAVYVGFVRDVVQARLSRVCAEFGSAAMAGGLLFQREPSFRCHTPSPRPTGRPHTDADYGHQSAELNVWVPVTRASGANSLYAESAPGEGDYAAFDVDYGDAVFFWGNQCRHYTVANDSGAARVSIDCRVLPRALHDPDEKRKDGGAKTAFHVGGYYAALLPSGAIDDAVNRPKGYGCLFTPYA
;
A
#
# COMPACT_ATOMS: atom_id res chain seq x y z
N MET A 1 -22.40 -47.45 -11.83
CA MET A 1 -21.52 -47.78 -10.69
C MET A 1 -20.30 -46.86 -10.73
N HIS A 2 -19.95 -46.31 -9.56
CA HIS A 2 -18.75 -45.55 -9.18
C HIS A 2 -18.37 -44.25 -9.92
N ARG A 3 -18.66 -43.10 -9.25
CA ARG A 3 -17.79 -41.90 -9.22
C ARG A 3 -18.18 -40.87 -8.13
N SER A 4 -18.73 -41.32 -7.00
CA SER A 4 -19.29 -40.43 -5.97
C SER A 4 -18.98 -40.84 -4.51
N GLN A 5 -17.85 -41.51 -4.26
CA GLN A 5 -17.44 -41.92 -2.90
C GLN A 5 -15.93 -41.73 -2.60
N LEU A 6 -15.33 -40.61 -3.03
CA LEU A 6 -13.97 -40.24 -2.58
C LEU A 6 -13.88 -38.79 -2.05
N PHE A 7 -15.01 -38.13 -1.79
CA PHE A 7 -15.08 -36.76 -1.25
C PHE A 7 -15.58 -36.69 0.21
N ALA A 8 -15.72 -37.82 0.89
CA ALA A 8 -16.32 -37.91 2.23
C ALA A 8 -15.42 -38.55 3.29
N LEU A 9 -14.09 -38.46 3.14
CA LEU A 9 -13.15 -39.00 4.14
C LEU A 9 -11.98 -38.04 4.40
N LEU A 10 -12.31 -36.83 4.88
CA LEU A 10 -11.39 -35.95 5.63
C LEU A 10 -12.14 -34.84 6.40
N ALA A 11 -13.41 -35.09 6.72
CA ALA A 11 -14.22 -34.25 7.60
C ALA A 11 -14.72 -35.14 8.75
N THR A 12 -13.90 -35.29 9.79
CA THR A 12 -14.28 -35.47 11.22
C THR A 12 -13.07 -35.96 12.04
N ALA A 13 -12.46 -35.06 12.80
CA ALA A 13 -11.86 -35.38 14.09
C ALA A 13 -11.82 -34.10 14.94
N SER A 14 -12.83 -34.01 15.83
CA SER A 14 -12.92 -33.41 17.17
C SER A 14 -12.03 -32.21 17.52
N ALA A 15 -12.58 -31.03 17.83
CA ALA A 15 -13.34 -30.69 19.04
C ALA A 15 -12.64 -31.12 20.34
N PHE A 16 -11.99 -30.17 21.03
CA PHE A 16 -11.84 -30.22 22.48
C PHE A 16 -12.13 -28.83 23.07
N ALA A 17 -13.19 -28.78 23.88
CA ALA A 17 -13.47 -27.70 24.81
C ALA A 17 -12.45 -27.72 25.98
N PRO A 18 -12.14 -26.58 26.62
CA PRO A 18 -11.22 -26.54 27.75
C PRO A 18 -11.93 -26.95 29.05
N PRO A 19 -11.25 -27.66 29.99
CA PRO A 19 -11.74 -27.79 31.34
C PRO A 19 -11.42 -26.53 32.16
N ARG A 20 -12.41 -26.13 32.96
CA ARG A 20 -12.28 -25.17 34.07
C ARG A 20 -11.35 -25.74 35.13
N GLY A 21 -10.44 -24.91 35.64
CA GLY A 21 -9.63 -25.23 36.81
C GLY A 21 -9.11 -23.96 37.46
N HIS A 22 -9.66 -23.63 38.62
CA HIS A 22 -9.15 -22.60 39.53
C HIS A 22 -7.75 -22.98 40.02
N ALA A 23 -6.80 -22.06 39.91
CA ALA A 23 -5.66 -21.99 40.82
C ALA A 23 -5.23 -20.52 40.97
N ALA A 24 -5.54 -19.98 42.14
CA ALA A 24 -5.01 -18.71 42.60
C ALA A 24 -3.52 -18.86 42.89
N LEU A 25 -2.68 -18.06 42.24
CA LEU A 25 -1.31 -17.83 42.66
C LEU A 25 -1.01 -16.33 42.60
N THR A 26 -0.96 -15.78 43.79
CA THR A 26 -0.51 -14.44 44.15
C THR A 26 0.86 -14.14 43.55
N ARG A 27 0.96 -13.10 42.72
CA ARG A 27 2.23 -12.48 42.34
C ARG A 27 2.33 -11.11 43.00
N SER A 28 3.22 -11.01 43.97
CA SER A 28 3.76 -9.76 44.50
C SER A 28 4.56 -9.05 43.40
N ALA A 29 4.25 -7.78 43.19
CA ALA A 29 5.05 -6.88 42.35
C ALA A 29 6.22 -6.31 43.16
N PRO A 30 7.43 -6.18 42.56
CA PRO A 30 8.36 -5.14 42.94
C PRO A 30 8.30 -3.99 41.92
N SER A 31 8.16 -2.78 42.45
CA SER A 31 8.22 -1.51 41.73
C SER A 31 9.61 -1.26 41.11
N PRO A 32 9.69 -0.45 40.03
CA PRO A 32 10.93 -0.19 39.31
C PRO A 32 11.83 0.79 40.08
N GLN A 33 13.08 0.40 40.32
CA GLN A 33 14.12 1.32 40.77
C GLN A 33 14.59 2.19 39.60
N ARG A 34 14.41 3.48 39.82
CA ARG A 34 14.85 4.63 39.03
C ARG A 34 16.38 4.74 39.09
N THR A 35 17.06 4.50 37.97
CA THR A 35 18.46 4.89 37.78
C THR A 35 18.56 6.11 36.87
N THR A 36 19.53 6.94 37.19
CA THR A 36 19.65 8.36 36.93
C THR A 36 20.28 8.66 35.58
N ARG A 37 19.68 9.62 34.85
CA ARG A 37 20.31 10.40 33.78
C ARG A 37 21.63 11.00 34.28
N ARG A 38 22.69 10.86 33.49
CA ARG A 38 23.89 11.69 33.58
C ARG A 38 23.99 12.53 32.32
N SER A 39 23.93 13.84 32.51
CA SER A 39 24.18 14.89 31.52
C SER A 39 25.67 14.95 31.19
N MET A 40 26.00 15.21 29.94
CA MET A 40 27.28 15.82 29.55
C MET A 40 26.97 16.91 28.53
N ASP A 41 27.42 18.10 28.87
CA ASP A 41 27.20 19.39 28.23
C ASP A 41 28.03 19.58 26.96
N GLU A 42 27.58 20.58 26.20
CA GLU A 42 28.07 21.17 24.97
C GLU A 42 29.48 21.76 25.08
N ASP A 43 30.28 21.63 24.01
CA ASP A 43 31.03 22.72 23.36
C ASP A 43 32.03 22.15 22.34
N ALA A 44 31.79 22.37 21.05
CA ALA A 44 32.85 22.41 20.02
C ALA A 44 32.31 23.02 18.72
N THR A 45 32.65 24.28 18.50
CA THR A 45 32.53 25.02 17.24
C THR A 45 33.36 24.36 16.14
N TYR A 46 32.75 24.07 14.99
CA TYR A 46 33.44 23.55 13.80
C TYR A 46 33.52 24.64 12.72
N GLU A 47 34.74 25.15 12.49
CA GLU A 47 35.10 26.00 11.35
C GLU A 47 35.35 25.14 10.10
N ALA A 48 34.83 25.56 8.96
CA ALA A 48 35.07 24.93 7.66
C ALA A 48 36.40 25.41 7.06
N PRO A 49 37.29 24.51 6.55
CA PRO A 49 38.46 24.94 5.82
C PRO A 49 38.19 25.05 4.32
N SER A 50 38.73 26.13 3.75
CA SER A 50 38.80 26.48 2.35
C SER A 50 39.94 25.77 1.60
N ASP A 51 39.59 25.29 0.41
CA ASP A 51 40.30 25.33 -0.88
C ASP A 51 41.77 24.84 -1.06
N SER A 52 41.93 24.16 -2.20
CA SER A 52 43.13 23.92 -3.01
C SER A 52 44.22 22.95 -2.53
N THR A 53 44.32 21.80 -3.19
CA THR A 53 45.61 21.32 -3.74
C THR A 53 45.37 20.33 -4.90
N THR A 54 45.91 20.65 -6.06
CA THR A 54 46.01 19.81 -7.27
C THR A 54 47.28 18.97 -7.25
N ILE A 55 47.23 17.68 -7.60
CA ILE A 55 48.31 16.95 -8.30
C ILE A 55 47.67 15.98 -9.31
N ASP A 56 48.11 16.12 -10.55
CA ASP A 56 47.80 15.33 -11.75
C ASP A 56 48.22 13.85 -11.63
N ASP A 57 47.43 12.97 -12.25
CA ASP A 57 47.97 11.87 -13.05
C ASP A 57 47.01 11.53 -14.20
N VAL A 58 47.61 11.42 -15.38
CA VAL A 58 47.01 11.32 -16.71
C VAL A 58 46.54 9.89 -16.98
N ILE A 59 45.29 9.73 -17.42
CA ILE A 59 44.94 8.74 -18.45
C ILE A 59 44.06 9.46 -19.49
N ASP A 60 44.66 9.74 -20.65
CA ASP A 60 43.91 10.04 -21.86
C ASP A 60 43.11 8.80 -22.25
N VAL A 61 41.79 8.90 -22.16
CA VAL A 61 40.88 8.13 -23.01
C VAL A 61 40.11 9.17 -23.81
N GLU A 62 40.25 9.14 -25.13
CA GLU A 62 39.38 9.88 -26.03
C GLU A 62 37.93 9.41 -25.81
N GLN A 63 37.23 9.99 -24.84
CA GLN A 63 35.80 9.76 -24.64
C GLN A 63 35.04 10.65 -25.64
N GLY A 64 34.25 10.01 -26.50
CA GLY A 64 33.34 10.70 -27.40
C GLY A 64 32.35 11.57 -26.63
N ALA A 65 31.75 12.56 -27.29
CA ALA A 65 30.70 13.36 -26.65
C ALA A 65 29.54 12.51 -26.12
N ASP A 66 29.25 11.38 -26.77
CA ASP A 66 28.17 10.44 -26.40
C ASP A 66 28.48 9.64 -25.11
N ASP A 67 29.74 9.27 -24.84
CA ASP A 67 30.13 8.52 -23.64
C ASP A 67 29.96 9.34 -22.36
N ARG A 68 30.22 10.66 -22.45
CA ARG A 68 30.02 11.58 -21.32
C ARG A 68 28.54 11.74 -20.94
N ASP A 69 27.64 11.65 -21.93
CA ASP A 69 26.20 11.71 -21.71
C ASP A 69 25.67 10.39 -21.11
N ALA A 70 26.17 9.23 -21.56
CA ALA A 70 25.82 7.94 -20.97
C ALA A 70 26.28 7.81 -19.50
N ASP A 71 27.51 8.21 -19.17
CA ASP A 71 28.00 8.19 -17.79
C ASP A 71 27.23 9.14 -16.87
N ALA A 72 26.78 10.29 -17.39
CA ALA A 72 25.91 11.19 -16.65
C ALA A 72 24.55 10.56 -16.35
N LEU A 73 23.93 9.91 -17.35
CA LEU A 73 22.68 9.18 -17.20
C LEU A 73 22.81 8.03 -16.19
N LYS A 74 23.91 7.26 -16.22
CA LYS A 74 24.16 6.19 -15.24
C LYS A 74 24.23 6.70 -13.81
N ARG A 75 24.97 7.78 -13.58
CA ARG A 75 25.03 8.41 -12.24
C ARG A 75 23.67 8.87 -11.76
N GLU A 76 22.90 9.53 -12.63
CA GLU A 76 21.54 9.97 -12.32
C GLU A 76 20.62 8.78 -12.01
N LEU A 77 20.70 7.74 -12.83
CA LEU A 77 19.95 6.49 -12.68
C LEU A 77 20.22 5.85 -11.31
N LEU A 78 21.49 5.66 -10.94
CA LEU A 78 21.88 5.07 -9.66
C LEU A 78 21.37 5.89 -8.46
N ILE A 79 21.45 7.22 -8.53
CA ILE A 79 20.93 8.11 -7.48
C ILE A 79 19.41 7.93 -7.33
N LYS A 80 18.66 7.98 -8.43
CA LYS A 80 17.20 7.85 -8.42
C LYS A 80 16.75 6.45 -8.00
N MET A 81 17.43 5.41 -8.48
CA MET A 81 17.21 4.02 -8.06
C MET A 81 17.39 3.85 -6.56
N SER A 82 18.43 4.45 -5.97
CA SER A 82 18.69 4.38 -4.53
C SER A 82 17.54 4.99 -3.69
N ALA A 83 16.91 6.05 -4.20
CA ALA A 83 15.77 6.71 -3.56
C ALA A 83 14.43 5.96 -3.77
N SER A 84 14.31 5.19 -4.85
CA SER A 84 13.08 4.46 -5.22
C SER A 84 12.75 3.26 -4.32
N ALA A 85 13.66 2.84 -3.44
CA ALA A 85 13.58 1.57 -2.70
C ALA A 85 13.31 0.37 -3.62
N ARG A 86 14.05 0.29 -4.74
CA ARG A 86 13.87 -0.70 -5.82
C ARG A 86 12.49 -0.68 -6.49
N GLY A 87 11.91 0.51 -6.64
CA GLY A 87 10.56 0.71 -7.18
C GLY A 87 9.43 0.44 -6.17
N GLN A 88 9.73 0.26 -4.88
CA GLN A 88 8.73 0.08 -3.83
C GLN A 88 8.31 1.39 -3.14
N ALA A 89 8.93 2.53 -3.48
CA ALA A 89 8.56 3.84 -2.96
C ALA A 89 7.11 4.19 -3.33
N LYS A 90 6.41 4.89 -2.41
CA LYS A 90 5.02 5.35 -2.63
C LYS A 90 4.91 6.51 -3.62
N SER A 91 6.02 7.14 -4.00
CA SER A 91 6.03 8.28 -4.91
C SER A 91 6.11 7.78 -6.36
N GLU A 92 5.03 7.97 -7.11
CA GLU A 92 4.98 7.64 -8.55
C GLU A 92 6.04 8.46 -9.32
N TYR A 93 6.23 9.74 -8.99
CA TYR A 93 7.23 10.61 -9.63
C TYR A 93 8.67 10.08 -9.53
N LEU A 94 9.06 9.51 -8.38
CA LEU A 94 10.41 8.94 -8.22
C LEU A 94 10.63 7.68 -9.08
N ASN A 95 9.57 6.89 -9.32
CA ASN A 95 9.66 5.70 -10.14
C ASN A 95 9.61 6.07 -11.64
N ASP A 96 8.75 7.02 -12.01
CA ASP A 96 8.64 7.56 -13.37
C ASP A 96 9.98 8.16 -13.83
N ASP A 97 10.68 8.91 -12.95
CA ASP A 97 12.02 9.44 -13.23
C ASP A 97 13.02 8.31 -13.57
N VAL A 98 13.00 7.19 -12.83
CA VAL A 98 13.88 6.04 -13.09
C VAL A 98 13.57 5.41 -14.45
N GLU A 99 12.29 5.24 -14.79
CA GLU A 99 11.86 4.71 -16.08
C GLU A 99 12.25 5.61 -17.25
N GLU A 100 12.15 6.93 -17.09
CA GLU A 100 12.57 7.90 -18.09
C GLU A 100 14.08 7.87 -18.31
N ILE A 101 14.88 7.89 -17.25
CA ILE A 101 16.34 7.84 -17.34
C ILE A 101 16.81 6.51 -17.93
N ALA A 102 16.22 5.38 -17.52
CA ALA A 102 16.52 4.07 -18.08
C ALA A 102 16.23 4.04 -19.60
N SER A 103 15.11 4.61 -20.04
CA SER A 103 14.75 4.69 -21.46
C SER A 103 15.72 5.57 -22.25
N ARG A 104 16.23 6.66 -21.64
CA ARG A 104 17.28 7.50 -22.25
C ARG A 104 18.61 6.75 -22.35
N LEU A 105 18.98 5.98 -21.33
CA LEU A 105 20.21 5.16 -21.33
C LEU A 105 20.13 4.01 -22.36
N GLU A 106 18.96 3.38 -22.52
CA GLU A 106 18.71 2.39 -23.58
C GLU A 106 18.95 2.97 -24.99
N ALA A 107 18.72 4.29 -25.17
CA ALA A 107 18.89 5.01 -26.42
C ALA A 107 20.34 5.47 -26.70
N THR A 108 21.21 5.55 -25.69
CA THR A 108 22.64 5.90 -25.86
C THR A 108 23.51 4.68 -26.16
N ARG A 109 22.92 3.50 -26.31
CA ARG A 109 23.62 2.23 -26.50
C ARG A 109 24.47 2.23 -27.80
N PRO A 110 25.79 1.97 -27.72
CA PRO A 110 26.68 2.05 -28.89
C PRO A 110 26.67 0.79 -29.77
N SER A 111 26.34 -0.38 -29.21
CA SER A 111 26.34 -1.67 -29.93
C SER A 111 25.27 -2.63 -29.42
N ALA A 112 25.00 -3.70 -30.18
CA ALA A 112 24.09 -4.76 -29.75
C ALA A 112 24.60 -5.44 -28.47
N VAL A 113 23.67 -5.85 -27.61
CA VAL A 113 23.98 -6.57 -26.37
C VAL A 113 24.23 -8.04 -26.69
N SER A 114 25.30 -8.60 -26.15
CA SER A 114 25.66 -10.02 -26.28
C SER A 114 25.45 -10.77 -24.97
N LEU A 115 25.47 -12.12 -25.03
CA LEU A 115 25.40 -12.95 -23.83
C LEU A 115 26.57 -12.69 -22.89
N ASP A 116 27.77 -12.42 -23.43
CA ASP A 116 28.97 -12.17 -22.61
C ASP A 116 28.84 -10.89 -21.77
N ASP A 117 28.17 -9.87 -22.30
CA ASP A 117 27.95 -8.59 -21.58
C ASP A 117 27.07 -8.78 -20.33
N VAL A 118 26.15 -9.75 -20.38
CA VAL A 118 25.17 -9.98 -19.31
C VAL A 118 25.58 -11.09 -18.34
N ARG A 119 26.70 -11.78 -18.58
CA ARG A 119 27.19 -12.83 -17.66
C ARG A 119 27.68 -12.24 -16.34
N GLY A 120 27.48 -13.02 -15.29
CA GLY A 120 27.90 -12.69 -13.93
C GLY A 120 26.74 -12.56 -12.95
N ARG A 121 27.03 -11.91 -11.83
CA ARG A 121 26.12 -11.73 -10.70
C ARG A 121 25.61 -10.29 -10.67
N TRP A 122 24.30 -10.15 -10.61
CA TRP A 122 23.57 -8.90 -10.77
C TRP A 122 22.61 -8.70 -9.62
N SER A 123 22.62 -7.52 -9.01
CA SER A 123 21.68 -7.11 -7.96
C SER A 123 20.57 -6.25 -8.54
N LEU A 124 19.32 -6.59 -8.25
CA LEU A 124 18.16 -5.84 -8.73
C LEU A 124 18.04 -4.51 -7.96
N GLY A 125 18.33 -3.42 -8.65
CA GLY A 125 18.27 -2.07 -8.09
C GLY A 125 16.94 -1.35 -8.35
N PHE A 126 16.15 -1.76 -9.35
CA PHE A 126 14.81 -1.24 -9.62
C PHE A 126 13.95 -2.23 -10.41
N CYS A 127 12.64 -2.24 -10.13
CA CYS A 127 11.64 -2.95 -10.92
C CYS A 127 10.36 -2.10 -11.00
N SER A 128 9.77 -1.96 -12.19
CA SER A 128 8.50 -1.22 -12.38
C SER A 128 7.25 -2.02 -11.93
N THR A 129 7.44 -3.26 -11.48
CA THR A 129 6.37 -4.16 -11.02
C THR A 129 6.74 -4.78 -9.66
N GLN A 130 6.31 -6.00 -9.34
CA GLN A 130 6.70 -6.67 -8.10
C GLN A 130 8.11 -7.29 -8.24
N LEU A 131 8.98 -7.05 -7.24
CA LEU A 131 10.38 -7.54 -7.24
C LEU A 131 10.52 -9.03 -7.55
N PHE A 132 9.62 -9.88 -7.05
CA PHE A 132 9.70 -11.33 -7.31
C PHE A 132 9.44 -11.70 -8.78
N ARG A 133 8.89 -10.80 -9.61
CA ARG A 133 8.68 -11.03 -11.04
C ARG A 133 9.98 -11.00 -11.85
N SER A 134 11.10 -10.60 -11.23
CA SER A 134 12.44 -10.80 -11.79
C SER A 134 12.84 -12.28 -11.85
N SER A 135 12.09 -13.19 -11.22
CA SER A 135 12.40 -14.61 -11.22
C SER A 135 11.81 -15.33 -12.44
N PRO A 136 12.58 -16.24 -13.10
CA PRO A 136 12.10 -17.05 -14.22
C PRO A 136 10.82 -17.84 -13.93
N PHE A 137 10.59 -18.24 -12.67
CA PHE A 137 9.37 -18.95 -12.27
C PHE A 137 8.12 -18.10 -12.50
N TRP A 138 8.18 -16.83 -12.12
CA TRP A 138 7.06 -15.90 -12.30
C TRP A 138 6.91 -15.55 -13.79
N MET A 139 8.01 -15.31 -14.50
CA MET A 139 7.97 -15.10 -15.95
C MET A 139 7.32 -16.28 -16.69
N ALA A 140 7.66 -17.52 -16.31
CA ALA A 140 7.07 -18.73 -16.86
C ALA A 140 5.56 -18.81 -16.56
N GLY A 141 5.16 -18.49 -15.33
CA GLY A 141 3.74 -18.37 -14.96
C GLY A 141 2.98 -17.39 -15.84
N ARG A 142 3.54 -16.20 -16.09
CA ARG A 142 2.95 -15.20 -16.98
C ARG A 142 2.86 -15.70 -18.43
N ALA A 143 3.86 -16.42 -18.90
CA ALA A 143 3.89 -16.99 -20.25
C ALA A 143 2.82 -18.09 -20.49
N THR A 144 2.23 -18.65 -19.42
CA THR A 144 1.08 -19.58 -19.58
C THR A 144 -0.23 -18.87 -19.94
N CYS A 145 -0.34 -17.56 -19.71
CA CYS A 145 -1.54 -16.77 -19.97
C CYS A 145 -1.68 -16.50 -21.48
N LYS A 146 -2.78 -16.97 -22.08
CA LYS A 146 -3.00 -16.99 -23.54
C LYS A 146 -3.64 -15.72 -24.08
N ASP A 147 -4.25 -14.92 -23.21
CA ASP A 147 -4.91 -13.67 -23.60
C ASP A 147 -4.73 -12.55 -22.55
N GLY A 148 -5.13 -11.33 -22.90
CA GLY A 148 -5.00 -10.17 -22.03
C GLY A 148 -5.81 -10.27 -20.73
N LYS A 149 -6.92 -11.03 -20.69
CA LYS A 149 -7.71 -11.21 -19.46
C LYS A 149 -7.05 -12.20 -18.51
N GLU A 150 -6.33 -13.20 -19.04
CA GLU A 150 -5.47 -14.08 -18.24
C GLU A 150 -4.28 -13.32 -17.69
N ALA A 151 -3.66 -12.45 -18.48
CA ALA A 151 -2.59 -11.55 -18.05
C ALA A 151 -3.04 -10.62 -16.92
N GLU A 152 -4.18 -9.93 -17.07
CA GLU A 152 -4.75 -9.06 -16.02
C GLU A 152 -5.04 -9.82 -14.71
N ARG A 153 -5.55 -11.05 -14.81
CA ARG A 153 -5.79 -11.92 -13.65
C ARG A 153 -4.48 -12.32 -12.97
N TYR A 154 -3.45 -12.61 -13.76
CA TYR A 154 -2.13 -12.94 -13.27
C TYR A 154 -1.46 -11.75 -12.58
N ASP A 155 -1.58 -10.55 -13.15
CA ASP A 155 -1.08 -9.31 -12.55
C ASP A 155 -1.77 -9.01 -11.23
N TRP A 156 -3.10 -9.14 -11.18
CA TRP A 156 -3.86 -9.03 -9.94
C TRP A 156 -3.42 -10.07 -8.90
N PHE A 157 -3.17 -11.32 -9.31
CA PHE A 157 -2.65 -12.35 -8.42
C PHE A 157 -1.28 -11.96 -7.84
N CYS A 158 -0.37 -11.46 -8.68
CA CYS A 158 0.94 -10.98 -8.23
C CYS A 158 0.79 -9.80 -7.26
N GLU A 159 -0.11 -8.86 -7.52
CA GLU A 159 -0.38 -7.74 -6.63
C GLU A 159 -0.91 -8.22 -5.26
N MET A 160 -1.85 -9.17 -5.27
CA MET A 160 -2.37 -9.77 -4.03
C MET A 160 -1.30 -10.58 -3.29
N HIS A 161 -0.48 -11.34 -4.01
CA HIS A 161 0.65 -12.08 -3.44
C HIS A 161 1.62 -11.12 -2.75
N ARG A 162 1.97 -9.99 -3.38
CA ARG A 162 2.81 -8.97 -2.75
C ARG A 162 2.16 -8.40 -1.49
N LYS A 163 0.88 -8.04 -1.56
CA LYS A 163 0.11 -7.50 -0.42
C LYS A 163 0.05 -8.50 0.74
N ALA A 164 -0.10 -9.79 0.46
CA ALA A 164 -0.13 -10.85 1.48
C ALA A 164 1.25 -11.10 2.11
N THR A 165 2.34 -10.88 1.36
CA THR A 165 3.73 -11.06 1.80
C THR A 165 4.37 -9.78 2.34
N MET A 166 3.61 -8.67 2.50
CA MET A 166 4.12 -7.41 3.07
C MET A 166 4.66 -7.53 4.50
N VAL A 167 4.27 -8.58 5.24
CA VAL A 167 4.80 -8.90 6.58
C VAL A 167 6.24 -9.41 6.55
N SER A 168 6.77 -9.70 5.36
CA SER A 168 8.16 -10.11 5.15
C SER A 168 8.98 -8.94 4.63
N GLU A 169 10.19 -8.79 5.17
CA GLU A 169 11.20 -7.89 4.61
C GLU A 169 11.87 -8.59 3.43
N ILE A 170 12.07 -7.87 2.32
CA ILE A 170 12.79 -8.40 1.16
C ILE A 170 14.25 -7.98 1.30
N GLY A 171 15.14 -8.98 1.42
CA GLY A 171 16.59 -8.83 1.42
C GLY A 171 17.13 -8.54 0.03
N ALA A 172 18.29 -9.08 -0.33
CA ALA A 172 18.81 -8.95 -1.69
C ALA A 172 17.95 -9.72 -2.71
N VAL A 173 17.82 -9.16 -3.90
CA VAL A 173 17.20 -9.84 -5.06
C VAL A 173 18.26 -9.85 -6.15
N ARG A 174 18.70 -11.05 -6.54
CA ARG A 174 19.82 -11.23 -7.47
C ARG A 174 19.43 -12.08 -8.66
N GLN A 175 20.15 -11.87 -9.76
CA GLN A 175 20.23 -12.79 -10.88
C GLN A 175 21.69 -13.16 -11.10
N ILE A 176 21.97 -14.44 -11.29
CA ILE A 176 23.27 -14.97 -11.69
C ILE A 176 23.07 -15.61 -13.06
N ILE A 177 23.82 -15.13 -14.06
CA ILE A 177 23.71 -15.55 -15.46
C ILE A 177 25.00 -16.23 -15.88
N SER A 178 24.90 -17.52 -16.20
CA SER A 178 25.95 -18.31 -16.85
C SER A 178 25.73 -18.34 -18.36
N GLU A 179 26.50 -19.18 -19.06
CA GLU A 179 26.35 -19.41 -20.49
C GLU A 179 25.01 -20.11 -20.84
N ASP A 180 24.53 -20.94 -19.93
CA ASP A 180 23.43 -21.89 -20.14
C ASP A 180 22.26 -21.72 -19.17
N ALA A 181 22.37 -20.85 -18.17
CA ALA A 181 21.36 -20.73 -17.12
C ALA A 181 21.22 -19.31 -16.56
N LEU A 182 20.01 -19.02 -16.10
CA LEU A 182 19.68 -17.88 -15.26
C LEU A 182 19.17 -18.40 -13.91
N VAL A 183 19.86 -18.03 -12.84
CA VAL A 183 19.47 -18.31 -11.46
C VAL A 183 19.01 -17.01 -10.82
N SER A 184 17.78 -16.95 -10.32
CA SER A 184 17.30 -15.83 -9.51
C SER A 184 17.27 -16.23 -8.04
N GLU A 185 17.87 -15.38 -7.19
CA GLU A 185 17.88 -15.53 -5.75
C GLU A 185 17.07 -14.40 -5.13
N PHE A 186 16.08 -14.75 -4.31
CA PHE A 186 15.18 -13.79 -3.69
C PHE A 186 15.20 -13.98 -2.18
N GLU A 187 15.97 -13.15 -1.49
CA GLU A 187 16.07 -13.20 -0.03
C GLU A 187 14.85 -12.56 0.63
N THR A 188 14.32 -13.23 1.64
CA THR A 188 13.20 -12.76 2.42
C THR A 188 13.40 -13.08 3.89
N THR A 189 13.00 -12.15 4.75
CA THR A 189 12.93 -12.35 6.20
C THR A 189 11.48 -12.34 6.61
N VAL A 190 11.00 -13.43 7.20
CA VAL A 190 9.68 -13.48 7.83
C VAL A 190 9.88 -13.20 9.32
N ALA A 191 9.31 -12.11 9.82
CA ALA A 191 9.16 -11.93 11.26
C ALA A 191 8.17 -12.99 11.75
N ALA A 192 8.64 -14.01 12.47
CA ALA A 192 7.73 -14.97 13.07
C ALA A 192 6.82 -14.22 14.06
N LEU A 193 5.52 -14.18 13.78
CA LEU A 193 4.52 -13.73 14.74
C LEU A 193 4.77 -14.45 16.08
N PRO A 194 4.66 -13.76 17.23
CA PRO A 194 4.76 -14.42 18.52
C PRO A 194 3.57 -15.37 18.68
N MET A 195 3.76 -16.63 18.29
CA MET A 195 2.95 -17.73 18.78
C MET A 195 3.08 -17.68 20.29
N ARG A 196 1.99 -17.32 20.98
CA ARG A 196 1.90 -17.26 22.44
C ARG A 196 2.12 -18.66 23.04
N VAL A 197 3.38 -19.05 23.19
CA VAL A 197 3.84 -20.09 24.10
C VAL A 197 5.13 -19.56 24.74
N GLY A 198 5.03 -19.10 25.99
CA GLY A 198 6.21 -18.98 26.86
C GLY A 198 7.02 -17.67 26.88
N GLY A 199 6.64 -16.61 26.17
CA GLY A 199 7.23 -15.27 26.39
C GLY A 199 8.68 -15.08 25.91
N ALA A 200 9.06 -15.69 24.80
CA ALA A 200 10.36 -15.46 24.15
C ALA A 200 10.32 -14.30 23.13
N MET A 201 11.50 -13.69 22.90
CA MET A 201 11.76 -12.63 21.91
C MET A 201 11.36 -13.06 20.48
N PRO A 202 10.99 -12.10 19.59
CA PRO A 202 10.72 -12.40 18.19
C PRO A 202 11.96 -13.01 17.52
N LEU A 203 11.77 -14.18 16.90
CA LEU A 203 12.76 -14.86 16.06
C LEU A 203 12.50 -14.45 14.61
N ASN A 204 13.47 -13.78 13.98
CA ASN A 204 13.43 -13.51 12.54
C ASN A 204 13.84 -14.79 11.80
N VAL A 205 13.00 -15.25 10.87
CA VAL A 205 13.30 -16.39 10.01
C VAL A 205 13.81 -15.85 8.69
N LEU A 206 15.08 -16.14 8.38
CA LEU A 206 15.72 -15.80 7.11
C LEU A 206 15.42 -16.91 6.09
N GLY A 207 15.40 -16.60 4.80
CA GLY A 207 15.29 -17.60 3.75
C GLY A 207 15.50 -16.97 2.38
N SER A 208 15.94 -17.77 1.41
CA SER A 208 16.12 -17.37 0.02
C SER A 208 15.33 -18.29 -0.89
N ILE A 209 14.49 -17.73 -1.76
CA ILE A 209 13.80 -18.47 -2.80
C ILE A 209 14.69 -18.42 -4.03
N VAL A 210 15.17 -19.58 -4.47
CA VAL A 210 16.06 -19.73 -5.62
C VAL A 210 15.29 -20.39 -6.76
N SER A 211 15.18 -19.70 -7.89
CA SER A 211 14.59 -20.24 -9.12
C SER A 211 15.66 -20.34 -10.20
N THR A 212 15.68 -21.46 -10.92
CA THR A 212 16.65 -21.71 -12.01
C THR A 212 15.90 -21.91 -13.31
N ALA A 213 16.42 -21.32 -14.40
CA ALA A 213 15.98 -21.62 -15.76
C ALA A 213 17.19 -21.87 -16.65
N SER A 214 17.06 -22.80 -17.60
CA SER A 214 18.04 -22.95 -18.68
C SER A 214 17.77 -21.91 -19.76
N ILE A 215 18.84 -21.38 -20.35
CA ILE A 215 18.80 -20.50 -21.51
C ILE A 215 18.82 -21.41 -22.74
N GLU A 216 17.68 -21.61 -23.40
CA GLU A 216 17.56 -22.53 -24.55
C GLU A 216 17.68 -21.83 -25.89
N GLY A 217 17.51 -20.51 -25.90
CA GLY A 217 17.65 -19.67 -27.08
C GLY A 217 18.24 -18.32 -26.71
N VAL A 218 19.17 -17.87 -27.55
CA VAL A 218 19.73 -16.52 -27.49
C VAL A 218 19.43 -15.85 -28.83
N GLY A 219 18.47 -14.93 -28.82
CA GLY A 219 18.09 -14.12 -29.96
C GLY A 219 18.75 -12.74 -29.92
N SER A 220 18.84 -12.10 -31.08
CA SER A 220 19.13 -10.67 -31.18
C SER A 220 17.96 -10.02 -31.87
N ALA A 221 17.27 -9.11 -31.18
CA ALA A 221 16.19 -8.34 -31.79
C ALA A 221 16.74 -7.31 -32.77
N ALA A 222 15.85 -6.77 -33.62
CA ALA A 222 16.21 -5.78 -34.64
C ALA A 222 16.75 -4.47 -34.06
N ASP A 223 16.42 -4.16 -32.81
CA ASP A 223 16.93 -3.00 -32.05
C ASP A 223 18.23 -3.30 -31.29
N GLY A 224 18.87 -4.45 -31.57
CA GLY A 224 20.12 -4.88 -30.94
C GLY A 224 19.97 -5.34 -29.48
N SER A 225 18.75 -5.57 -28.98
CA SER A 225 18.55 -6.18 -27.66
C SER A 225 18.81 -7.69 -27.70
N LEU A 226 19.31 -8.23 -26.60
CA LEU A 226 19.57 -9.65 -26.41
C LEU A 226 18.32 -10.32 -25.85
N GLU A 227 17.74 -11.27 -26.57
CA GLU A 227 16.56 -12.03 -26.12
C GLU A 227 16.98 -13.38 -25.55
N LEU A 228 16.76 -13.58 -24.25
CA LEU A 228 16.99 -14.87 -23.59
C LEU A 228 15.67 -15.64 -23.53
N GLU A 229 15.55 -16.74 -24.27
CA GLU A 229 14.45 -17.68 -24.11
C GLU A 229 14.75 -18.62 -22.94
N LEU A 230 13.94 -18.53 -21.90
CA LEU A 230 14.15 -19.25 -20.65
C LEU A 230 13.23 -20.46 -20.58
N LEU A 231 13.80 -21.64 -20.29
CA LEU A 231 13.03 -22.82 -19.90
C LEU A 231 13.15 -23.01 -18.39
N MET A 232 12.02 -22.88 -17.70
CA MET A 232 11.96 -23.04 -16.25
C MET A 232 12.48 -24.43 -15.81
N GLY A 233 13.37 -24.42 -14.81
CA GLY A 233 13.86 -25.60 -14.09
C GLY A 233 13.33 -25.60 -12.66
N ASP A 234 14.20 -25.71 -11.66
CA ASP A 234 13.77 -25.91 -10.28
C ASP A 234 13.45 -24.59 -9.53
N VAL A 235 12.55 -24.70 -8.55
CA VAL A 235 12.37 -23.70 -7.49
C VAL A 235 12.66 -24.34 -6.14
N GLU A 236 13.57 -23.76 -5.40
CA GLU A 236 14.01 -24.23 -4.08
C GLU A 236 13.94 -23.09 -3.06
N VAL A 237 13.65 -23.42 -1.81
CA VAL A 237 13.86 -22.50 -0.68
C VAL A 237 15.12 -22.94 0.05
N LYS A 238 16.05 -22.02 0.26
CA LYS A 238 17.33 -22.25 0.94
C LYS A 238 17.46 -21.34 2.17
N GLY A 239 18.12 -21.79 3.23
CA GLY A 239 18.60 -20.92 4.31
C GLY A 239 17.64 -20.44 5.42
N SER A 240 16.79 -21.31 5.98
CA SER A 240 15.97 -21.06 7.18
C SER A 240 16.67 -21.40 8.52
N ASN A 241 16.08 -21.02 9.65
CA ASN A 241 16.68 -21.16 10.99
C ASN A 241 15.78 -21.83 12.05
N LEU A 242 14.71 -22.53 11.65
CA LEU A 242 13.75 -23.18 12.56
C LEU A 242 14.09 -24.67 12.85
N PRO A 243 14.23 -25.10 14.13
CA PRO A 243 14.47 -26.51 14.47
C PRO A 243 13.18 -27.36 14.44
N GLY A 244 13.20 -28.52 13.75
CA GLY A 244 12.18 -29.57 13.89
C GLY A 244 11.46 -30.02 12.61
N ILE A 245 11.61 -29.30 11.50
CA ILE A 245 11.02 -29.64 10.18
C ILE A 245 12.00 -30.47 9.30
N ARG A 246 13.12 -30.87 9.92
CA ARG A 246 14.25 -31.61 9.35
C ARG A 246 13.88 -32.90 8.59
N GLN A 247 13.05 -33.76 9.17
CA GLN A 247 12.80 -35.10 8.59
C GLN A 247 11.84 -35.10 7.38
N ALA A 248 11.08 -34.03 7.17
CA ALA A 248 10.14 -33.92 6.05
C ALA A 248 10.79 -33.30 4.79
N LEU A 249 11.84 -32.49 4.95
CA LEU A 249 12.57 -31.84 3.86
C LEU A 249 13.90 -32.53 3.51
N ASP A 250 14.56 -33.20 4.48
CA ASP A 250 15.74 -34.06 4.23
C ASP A 250 15.44 -35.26 3.30
N ALA A 251 14.16 -35.48 2.96
CA ALA A 251 13.71 -36.43 1.95
C ALA A 251 13.80 -35.90 0.49
N GLY A 252 14.30 -34.69 0.27
CA GLY A 252 14.63 -34.17 -1.06
C GLY A 252 13.46 -33.57 -1.84
N ALA A 253 12.63 -32.74 -1.20
CA ALA A 253 11.52 -32.04 -1.87
C ALA A 253 12.03 -30.90 -2.78
N LYS A 254 12.67 -31.25 -3.90
CA LYS A 254 12.78 -30.39 -5.08
C LYS A 254 11.46 -30.49 -5.84
N LEU A 255 10.84 -29.36 -6.15
CA LEU A 255 9.75 -29.36 -7.11
C LEU A 255 10.36 -29.27 -8.51
N ASP A 256 10.59 -30.42 -9.13
CA ASP A 256 10.97 -30.50 -10.53
C ASP A 256 9.75 -30.06 -11.37
N SER A 257 9.78 -28.81 -11.84
CA SER A 257 8.68 -28.27 -12.65
C SER A 257 8.58 -28.97 -14.00
N ARG A 258 9.66 -29.61 -14.49
CA ARG A 258 9.68 -30.35 -15.75
C ARG A 258 8.97 -31.68 -15.59
N ALA A 259 9.26 -32.42 -14.50
CA ALA A 259 8.51 -33.63 -14.17
C ALA A 259 7.01 -33.36 -13.91
N LEU A 260 6.66 -32.19 -13.36
CA LEU A 260 5.27 -31.79 -13.17
C LEU A 260 4.58 -31.38 -14.49
N SER A 261 5.33 -30.76 -15.42
CA SER A 261 4.86 -30.41 -16.77
C SER A 261 4.71 -31.64 -17.67
N ASP A 262 5.56 -32.65 -17.54
CA ASP A 262 5.44 -33.91 -18.30
C ASP A 262 4.21 -34.74 -17.85
N ALA A 263 3.77 -34.56 -16.61
CA ALA A 263 2.61 -35.25 -16.03
C ALA A 263 1.26 -34.56 -16.34
N LEU A 264 1.26 -33.34 -16.88
CA LEU A 264 0.07 -32.54 -17.19
C LEU A 264 0.12 -32.06 -18.65
N PRO A 265 -0.94 -32.19 -19.46
CA PRO A 265 -0.92 -31.77 -20.86
C PRO A 265 -1.04 -30.23 -20.98
N ILE A 266 -0.01 -29.52 -20.53
CA ILE A 266 0.11 -28.06 -20.57
C ILE A 266 1.39 -27.75 -21.36
N ASP A 267 1.30 -26.82 -22.32
CA ASP A 267 2.48 -26.35 -23.06
C ASP A 267 3.53 -25.81 -22.09
N THR A 268 4.77 -26.29 -22.18
CA THR A 268 5.86 -25.84 -21.31
C THR A 268 6.20 -24.38 -21.65
N PRO A 269 5.97 -23.42 -20.74
CA PRO A 269 6.13 -22.01 -21.05
C PRO A 269 7.61 -21.65 -21.25
N ARG A 270 7.88 -20.83 -22.29
CA ARG A 270 9.19 -20.31 -22.67
C ARG A 270 9.18 -18.78 -22.66
N PRO A 271 9.21 -18.13 -21.48
CA PRO A 271 9.26 -16.68 -21.43
C PRO A 271 10.54 -16.15 -22.08
N VAL A 272 10.40 -15.06 -22.81
CA VAL A 272 11.53 -14.28 -23.33
C VAL A 272 11.84 -13.15 -22.35
N PHE A 273 13.10 -13.06 -21.94
CA PHE A 273 13.62 -11.96 -21.14
C PHE A 273 14.65 -11.19 -21.94
N ALA A 274 14.28 -9.98 -22.35
CA ALA A 274 15.09 -9.16 -23.24
C ALA A 274 16.02 -8.25 -22.43
N CYS A 275 17.29 -8.18 -22.79
CA CYS A 275 18.25 -7.23 -22.25
C CYS A 275 18.51 -6.13 -23.28
N THR A 276 18.07 -4.92 -22.95
CA THR A 276 18.03 -3.75 -23.83
C THR A 276 19.23 -2.83 -23.65
N TYR A 277 19.95 -2.93 -22.54
CA TYR A 277 21.22 -2.23 -22.30
C TYR A 277 22.08 -3.06 -21.35
N ALA A 278 23.38 -3.16 -21.61
CA ALA A 278 24.34 -3.76 -20.69
C ALA A 278 25.70 -3.09 -20.86
N ASP A 279 26.36 -2.79 -19.74
CA ASP A 279 27.79 -2.51 -19.67
C ASP A 279 28.40 -3.24 -18.45
N ASP A 280 29.63 -2.88 -18.08
CA ASP A 280 30.32 -3.48 -16.94
C ASP A 280 29.69 -3.18 -15.57
N GLU A 281 28.76 -2.22 -15.49
CA GLU A 281 28.18 -1.76 -14.22
C GLU A 281 26.67 -1.99 -14.15
N ILE A 282 25.94 -1.74 -15.24
CA ILE A 282 24.47 -1.69 -15.26
C ILE A 282 23.93 -2.55 -16.39
N ARG A 283 22.81 -3.22 -16.09
CA ARG A 283 22.02 -3.91 -17.10
C ARG A 283 20.54 -3.56 -16.98
N ILE A 284 19.92 -3.26 -18.11
CA ILE A 284 18.47 -3.02 -18.22
C ILE A 284 17.83 -4.20 -18.95
N SER A 285 16.76 -4.72 -18.39
CA SER A 285 16.01 -5.85 -18.95
C SER A 285 14.51 -5.62 -18.93
N ARG A 286 13.81 -6.29 -19.84
CA ARG A 286 12.37 -6.21 -20.08
C ARG A 286 11.79 -7.62 -20.16
N ASP A 287 10.68 -7.87 -19.46
CA ASP A 287 9.92 -9.12 -19.63
C ASP A 287 8.93 -9.03 -20.81
N GLY A 288 8.16 -10.09 -21.05
CA GLY A 288 7.18 -10.14 -22.15
C GLY A 288 6.07 -9.06 -22.07
N ASP A 289 5.84 -8.45 -20.90
CA ASP A 289 4.92 -7.33 -20.72
C ASP A 289 5.63 -5.96 -20.82
N ARG A 290 6.94 -5.97 -21.07
CA ARG A 290 7.85 -4.81 -21.11
C ARG A 290 8.05 -4.11 -19.75
N ASN A 291 7.82 -4.82 -18.64
CA ASN A 291 8.16 -4.29 -17.32
C ASN A 291 9.66 -4.02 -17.24
N LEU A 292 10.06 -2.92 -16.59
CA LEU A 292 11.45 -2.51 -16.45
C LEU A 292 12.12 -3.22 -15.28
N TYR A 293 13.32 -3.76 -15.51
CA TYR A 293 14.21 -4.29 -14.49
C TYR A 293 15.60 -3.69 -14.67
N VAL A 294 16.10 -2.97 -13.68
CA VAL A 294 17.45 -2.39 -13.71
C VAL A 294 18.33 -3.08 -12.67
N TYR A 295 19.45 -3.61 -13.13
CA TYR A 295 20.41 -4.36 -12.33
C TYR A 295 21.75 -3.63 -12.26
N VAL A 296 22.45 -3.82 -11.13
CA VAL A 296 23.84 -3.39 -10.93
C VAL A 296 24.72 -4.62 -10.82
N LYS A 297 25.85 -4.64 -11.51
CA LYS A 297 26.81 -5.76 -11.51
C LYS A 297 27.48 -5.83 -10.14
N GLU A 298 27.38 -6.98 -9.49
CA GLU A 298 28.12 -7.25 -8.24
C GLU A 298 29.50 -7.84 -8.55
N SER A 299 29.57 -8.76 -9.52
CA SER A 299 30.82 -9.39 -9.97
C SER A 299 30.61 -10.17 -11.27
N GLY A 300 31.71 -10.62 -11.89
CA GLY A 300 31.67 -11.59 -12.98
C GLY A 300 31.43 -13.04 -12.54
N ASP A 301 31.22 -13.31 -11.24
CA ASP A 301 30.99 -14.66 -10.73
C ASP A 301 29.64 -15.21 -11.21
N THR A 302 29.66 -16.39 -11.82
CA THR A 302 28.47 -17.10 -12.28
C THR A 302 28.07 -18.26 -11.36
N THR A 303 28.74 -18.39 -10.21
CA THR A 303 28.47 -19.44 -9.23
C THR A 303 27.27 -19.04 -8.37
N PRO A 304 26.22 -19.87 -8.28
CA PRO A 304 25.11 -19.62 -7.36
C PRO A 304 25.59 -19.53 -5.90
N THR A 305 24.90 -18.75 -5.08
CA THR A 305 25.24 -18.63 -3.66
C THR A 305 25.11 -19.99 -2.98
N ALA A 306 26.17 -20.43 -2.29
CA ALA A 306 26.13 -21.63 -1.48
C ALA A 306 25.36 -21.35 -0.19
N TYR A 307 24.29 -22.10 0.05
CA TYR A 307 23.47 -22.00 1.27
C TYR A 307 23.70 -23.21 2.20
N ASP A 308 24.79 -23.95 2.00
CA ASP A 308 25.03 -25.25 2.63
C ASP A 308 25.11 -25.19 4.17
N ASP A 309 25.44 -24.01 4.72
CA ASP A 309 25.53 -23.75 6.16
C ASP A 309 24.22 -23.22 6.79
N VAL A 310 23.12 -23.12 6.02
CA VAL A 310 21.86 -22.49 6.46
C VAL A 310 20.65 -23.40 6.17
N ALA A 311 19.91 -23.80 7.21
CA ALA A 311 18.95 -24.91 7.16
C ALA A 311 17.65 -24.57 6.40
N ALA A 312 17.39 -25.12 5.21
CA ALA A 312 16.17 -24.84 4.42
C ALA A 312 14.83 -25.19 5.14
N ASP A 313 13.88 -24.25 5.18
CA ASP A 313 12.49 -24.49 5.61
C ASP A 313 11.55 -23.31 5.30
N LEU A 314 10.76 -23.44 4.22
CA LEU A 314 9.40 -22.89 4.11
C LEU A 314 8.60 -23.84 3.22
N GLY A 315 7.63 -24.57 3.77
CA GLY A 315 6.83 -25.62 3.13
C GLY A 315 6.30 -25.33 1.71
N ILE A 316 7.15 -25.62 0.71
CA ILE A 316 6.93 -25.51 -0.74
C ILE A 316 5.62 -26.16 -1.21
N PRO A 317 5.16 -27.31 -0.69
CA PRO A 317 3.92 -27.95 -1.18
C PRO A 317 2.67 -27.09 -1.00
N ALA A 318 2.59 -26.27 0.06
CA ALA A 318 1.43 -25.41 0.33
C ALA A 318 1.42 -24.17 -0.57
N LEU A 319 2.60 -23.62 -0.88
CA LEU A 319 2.76 -22.44 -1.73
C LEU A 319 2.44 -22.78 -3.19
N VAL A 320 2.95 -23.92 -3.68
CA VAL A 320 2.71 -24.44 -5.03
C VAL A 320 1.28 -24.93 -5.21
N SER A 321 0.69 -25.63 -4.23
CA SER A 321 -0.76 -25.91 -4.25
C SER A 321 -1.59 -24.63 -4.26
N GLY A 322 -1.16 -23.57 -3.57
CA GLY A 322 -1.83 -22.27 -3.60
C GLY A 322 -1.82 -21.63 -4.98
N VAL A 323 -0.67 -21.65 -5.66
CA VAL A 323 -0.48 -21.11 -7.02
C VAL A 323 -1.22 -21.94 -8.07
N LEU A 324 -1.05 -23.27 -8.08
CA LEU A 324 -1.71 -24.16 -9.04
C LEU A 324 -3.23 -24.20 -8.87
N ASN A 325 -3.74 -24.16 -7.62
CA ASN A 325 -5.19 -24.01 -7.40
C ASN A 325 -5.69 -22.62 -7.82
N ALA A 326 -4.95 -21.53 -7.58
CA ALA A 326 -5.36 -20.20 -8.03
C ALA A 326 -5.44 -20.10 -9.57
N ILE A 327 -4.53 -20.79 -10.28
CA ILE A 327 -4.48 -20.84 -11.76
C ILE A 327 -5.55 -21.78 -12.32
N SER A 328 -5.78 -22.93 -11.69
CA SER A 328 -6.67 -23.97 -12.22
C SER A 328 -8.13 -23.79 -11.83
N SER A 329 -8.41 -23.21 -10.66
CA SER A 329 -9.75 -22.89 -10.14
C SER A 329 -9.62 -22.13 -8.82
N PRO A 330 -9.76 -20.78 -8.79
CA PRO A 330 -9.61 -20.02 -7.55
C PRO A 330 -10.49 -20.65 -6.46
N PRO A 331 -9.99 -20.80 -5.22
CA PRO A 331 -10.81 -21.34 -4.15
C PRO A 331 -12.10 -20.53 -4.11
N LYS A 332 -13.25 -21.21 -4.12
CA LYS A 332 -14.56 -20.56 -4.02
C LYS A 332 -14.66 -19.93 -2.63
N ARG A 333 -14.09 -18.72 -2.48
CA ARG A 333 -14.27 -17.90 -1.28
C ARG A 333 -15.76 -17.69 -1.08
N THR A 334 -16.21 -17.90 0.14
CA THR A 334 -17.58 -17.60 0.54
C THR A 334 -17.85 -16.10 0.32
N ALA A 335 -19.12 -15.73 0.18
CA ALA A 335 -19.48 -14.31 0.03
C ALA A 335 -18.95 -13.46 1.21
N ALA A 336 -19.02 -14.02 2.43
CA ALA A 336 -18.54 -13.37 3.64
C ALA A 336 -17.02 -13.12 3.64
N GLU A 337 -16.22 -14.08 3.14
CA GLU A 337 -14.77 -13.89 3.03
C GLU A 337 -14.40 -12.82 2.00
N ARG A 338 -15.15 -12.74 0.88
CA ARG A 338 -14.96 -11.69 -0.12
C ARG A 338 -15.29 -10.31 0.43
N ASP A 339 -16.39 -10.20 1.19
CA ASP A 339 -16.77 -8.96 1.87
C ASP A 339 -15.73 -8.55 2.93
N ALA A 340 -15.25 -9.50 3.74
CA ALA A 340 -14.23 -9.24 4.75
C ALA A 340 -12.92 -8.72 4.13
N LEU A 341 -12.49 -9.29 3.00
CA LEU A 341 -11.28 -8.87 2.30
C LEU A 341 -11.43 -7.48 1.67
N ALA A 342 -12.56 -7.20 1.01
CA ALA A 342 -12.85 -5.88 0.47
C ALA A 342 -12.84 -4.82 1.57
N LEU A 343 -13.46 -5.11 2.71
CA LEU A 343 -13.47 -4.21 3.87
C LEU A 343 -12.09 -4.04 4.49
N ALA A 344 -11.33 -5.12 4.66
CA ALA A 344 -9.97 -5.04 5.19
C ALA A 344 -9.08 -4.16 4.30
N TYR A 345 -9.26 -4.21 2.98
CA TYR A 345 -8.59 -3.31 2.05
C TYR A 345 -9.04 -1.86 2.24
N LEU A 346 -10.35 -1.59 2.19
CA LEU A 346 -10.93 -0.24 2.33
C LEU A 346 -10.65 0.43 3.68
N ARG A 347 -10.38 -0.36 4.73
CA ARG A 347 -10.09 0.12 6.08
C ARG A 347 -8.66 0.64 6.26
N ARG A 348 -7.74 0.28 5.37
CA ARG A 348 -6.37 0.82 5.39
C ARG A 348 -6.40 2.30 4.96
N PRO A 349 -5.55 3.17 5.53
CA PRO A 349 -5.37 4.52 5.04
C PRO A 349 -5.00 4.53 3.54
N GLN A 350 -5.81 5.21 2.73
CA GLN A 350 -5.62 5.34 1.29
C GLN A 350 -5.88 6.79 0.87
N ILE A 351 -5.05 7.30 -0.05
CA ILE A 351 -5.25 8.60 -0.67
C ILE A 351 -5.91 8.37 -2.03
N VAL A 352 -7.01 9.07 -2.29
CA VAL A 352 -7.76 9.02 -3.55
C VAL A 352 -7.85 10.43 -4.11
N LYS A 353 -7.34 10.62 -5.32
CA LYS A 353 -7.44 11.90 -6.03
C LYS A 353 -8.86 12.12 -6.58
N PHE A 354 -9.32 13.36 -6.56
CA PHE A 354 -10.58 13.80 -7.18
C PHE A 354 -10.39 15.07 -7.99
N ASP A 355 -11.23 15.23 -9.02
CA ASP A 355 -11.22 16.41 -9.88
C ASP A 355 -11.81 17.62 -9.15
N THR A 356 -10.94 18.57 -8.81
CA THR A 356 -11.30 19.79 -8.08
C THR A 356 -12.13 20.78 -8.91
N SER A 357 -12.11 20.66 -10.25
CA SER A 357 -12.96 21.45 -11.14
C SER A 357 -14.42 20.99 -11.10
N ARG A 358 -14.65 19.70 -10.84
CA ARG A 358 -15.98 19.10 -10.67
C ARG A 358 -16.48 19.19 -9.24
N HIS A 359 -15.63 18.92 -8.26
CA HIS A 359 -15.97 18.94 -6.85
C HIS A 359 -15.33 20.17 -6.16
N ARG A 360 -15.97 21.33 -6.38
CA ARG A 360 -15.50 22.66 -5.99
C ARG A 360 -15.70 22.96 -4.49
N TRP A 361 -15.12 22.10 -3.65
CA TRP A 361 -15.19 22.20 -2.19
C TRP A 361 -14.65 23.53 -1.68
N ARG A 362 -13.55 24.02 -2.25
CA ARG A 362 -12.89 25.24 -1.79
C ARG A 362 -13.79 26.46 -1.94
N GLU A 363 -14.44 26.60 -3.08
CA GLU A 363 -15.35 27.71 -3.36
C GLU A 363 -16.62 27.63 -2.50
N ALA A 364 -17.21 26.44 -2.36
CA ALA A 364 -18.37 26.23 -1.51
C ALA A 364 -18.05 26.56 -0.04
N VAL A 365 -16.85 26.18 0.43
CA VAL A 365 -16.39 26.49 1.79
C VAL A 365 -16.11 27.99 1.97
N CYS A 366 -15.47 28.65 1.01
CA CYS A 366 -15.22 30.09 1.07
C CYS A 366 -16.54 30.88 1.15
N LYS A 367 -17.53 30.53 0.30
CA LYS A 367 -18.89 31.10 0.37
C LYS A 367 -19.52 30.88 1.74
N ALA A 368 -19.47 29.65 2.26
CA ALA A 368 -20.03 29.32 3.58
C ALA A 368 -19.35 30.07 4.73
N LEU A 369 -18.07 30.43 4.59
CA LEU A 369 -17.32 31.20 5.57
C LEU A 369 -17.37 32.72 5.33
N GLY A 370 -17.96 33.18 4.22
CA GLY A 370 -17.96 34.58 3.82
C GLY A 370 -16.54 35.12 3.59
N VAL A 371 -15.70 34.33 2.93
CA VAL A 371 -14.31 34.67 2.58
C VAL A 371 -14.22 34.79 1.07
N GLU A 372 -13.50 35.79 0.56
CA GLU A 372 -13.33 36.00 -0.87
C GLU A 372 -12.41 34.94 -1.49
N CYS A 373 -12.87 34.28 -2.55
CA CYS A 373 -12.03 33.41 -3.36
C CYS A 373 -11.16 34.26 -4.28
N GLY A 374 -9.84 34.28 -4.05
CA GLY A 374 -8.88 34.82 -4.99
C GLY A 374 -8.69 33.93 -6.24
N GLY A 375 -7.69 34.27 -7.07
CA GLY A 375 -7.36 33.54 -8.30
C GLY A 375 -6.91 32.07 -8.09
N ASP A 376 -6.60 31.68 -6.85
CA ASP A 376 -6.23 30.32 -6.43
C ASP A 376 -7.44 29.48 -5.93
N GLY A 377 -8.66 29.97 -6.15
CA GLY A 377 -9.89 29.35 -5.67
C GLY A 377 -10.13 29.54 -4.17
N GLY A 378 -9.37 30.38 -3.47
CA GLY A 378 -9.49 30.67 -2.04
C GLY A 378 -8.46 29.96 -1.16
N ALA A 379 -7.39 29.40 -1.73
CA ALA A 379 -6.42 28.59 -0.99
C ALA A 379 -5.69 29.42 0.07
N ALA A 380 -5.13 30.55 -0.35
CA ALA A 380 -4.44 31.49 0.53
C ALA A 380 -5.39 32.07 1.59
N ALA A 381 -6.61 32.42 1.20
CA ALA A 381 -7.60 33.00 2.12
C ALA A 381 -8.02 32.02 3.22
N LEU A 382 -8.19 30.73 2.89
CA LEU A 382 -8.48 29.68 3.87
C LEU A 382 -7.26 29.30 4.72
N ALA A 383 -6.05 29.31 4.14
CA ALA A 383 -4.81 29.06 4.90
C ALA A 383 -4.49 30.21 5.88
N ALA A 384 -4.91 31.44 5.56
CA ALA A 384 -4.71 32.63 6.39
C ALA A 384 -5.73 32.78 7.54
N LEU A 385 -6.65 31.83 7.73
CA LEU A 385 -7.64 31.91 8.81
C LEU A 385 -6.96 31.92 10.18
N ALA A 386 -7.06 33.04 10.89
CA ALA A 386 -6.48 33.20 12.21
C ALA A 386 -7.37 32.61 13.32
N PRO A 387 -6.79 32.23 14.47
CA PRO A 387 -7.58 31.99 15.68
C PRO A 387 -8.36 33.25 16.08
N ALA A 388 -9.50 33.09 16.75
CA ALA A 388 -10.28 34.21 17.25
C ALA A 388 -9.46 35.05 18.26
N PRO A 389 -9.57 36.39 18.28
CA PRO A 389 -8.93 37.22 19.28
C PRO A 389 -9.30 36.76 20.70
N LEU A 390 -8.31 36.69 21.59
CA LEU A 390 -8.50 36.30 22.99
C LEU A 390 -9.28 37.41 23.74
N GLY A 391 -10.61 37.34 23.73
CA GLY A 391 -11.44 38.08 24.69
C GLY A 391 -11.31 37.49 26.10
N ALA A 392 -11.27 38.34 27.12
CA ALA A 392 -11.15 37.98 28.53
C ALA A 392 -12.19 36.91 28.92
N GLY A 393 -11.75 35.65 28.97
CA GLY A 393 -12.59 34.49 29.31
C GLY A 393 -12.46 33.30 28.37
N SER A 394 -11.86 33.43 27.18
CA SER A 394 -11.64 32.26 26.32
C SER A 394 -10.43 31.46 26.79
N ARG A 395 -10.68 30.28 27.37
CA ARG A 395 -9.62 29.28 27.61
C ARG A 395 -9.06 28.92 26.23
N GLY A 396 -7.87 29.43 25.93
CA GLY A 396 -7.19 29.32 24.64
C GLY A 396 -7.22 27.92 23.97
N GLY A 397 -6.95 27.91 22.67
CA GLY A 397 -7.17 26.76 21.81
C GLY A 397 -8.64 26.68 21.43
N ALA A 398 -8.97 27.13 20.22
CA ALA A 398 -10.31 27.26 19.70
C ALA A 398 -11.01 25.88 19.54
N ARG A 399 -11.39 25.24 20.65
CA ARG A 399 -12.16 23.99 20.66
C ARG A 399 -13.65 24.31 20.72
N GLY A 400 -14.44 23.59 19.92
CA GLY A 400 -15.90 23.52 20.06
C GLY A 400 -16.69 24.50 19.20
N THR A 401 -18.01 24.45 19.35
CA THR A 401 -19.02 25.15 18.54
C THR A 401 -18.98 26.68 18.61
N GLY A 402 -18.10 27.25 19.45
CA GLY A 402 -17.97 28.69 19.67
C GLY A 402 -16.98 29.41 18.77
N THR A 403 -16.21 28.72 17.92
CA THR A 403 -15.24 29.39 17.04
C THR A 403 -15.96 30.16 15.92
N PRO A 404 -15.42 31.32 15.47
CA PRO A 404 -16.07 32.12 14.42
C PRO A 404 -16.34 31.31 13.15
N TRP A 405 -15.41 30.45 12.75
CA TRP A 405 -15.48 29.64 11.54
C TRP A 405 -16.57 28.57 11.62
N ILE A 406 -16.67 27.86 12.75
CA ILE A 406 -17.73 26.87 12.97
C ILE A 406 -19.09 27.56 13.06
N ARG A 407 -19.16 28.75 13.67
CA ARG A 407 -20.40 29.54 13.73
C ARG A 407 -20.86 29.93 12.33
N ARG A 408 -19.97 30.52 11.51
CA ARG A 408 -20.29 30.90 10.12
C ARG A 408 -20.72 29.69 9.29
N TRP A 409 -20.00 28.58 9.39
CA TRP A 409 -20.40 27.34 8.76
C TRP A 409 -21.81 26.93 9.15
N LYS A 410 -22.14 26.89 10.45
CA LYS A 410 -23.48 26.48 10.93
C LYS A 410 -24.59 27.48 10.61
N SER A 411 -24.29 28.78 10.57
CA SER A 411 -25.26 29.84 10.30
C SER A 411 -25.22 30.33 8.86
N ARG A 412 -24.65 29.55 7.94
CA ARG A 412 -24.59 29.86 6.51
C ARG A 412 -26.00 30.02 5.93
N ALA A 413 -26.14 30.85 4.91
CA ALA A 413 -27.43 31.09 4.26
C ALA A 413 -27.98 29.79 3.62
N PRO A 414 -29.32 29.60 3.54
CA PRO A 414 -29.91 28.35 3.05
C PRO A 414 -29.50 27.95 1.63
N ASP A 415 -29.34 28.92 0.73
CA ASP A 415 -28.86 28.74 -0.64
C ASP A 415 -27.40 28.25 -0.67
N VAL A 416 -26.54 28.84 0.17
CA VAL A 416 -25.15 28.38 0.34
C VAL A 416 -25.10 26.99 0.96
N ALA A 417 -26.01 26.69 1.90
CA ALA A 417 -26.12 25.35 2.46
C ALA A 417 -26.50 24.32 1.39
N ALA A 418 -27.44 24.64 0.50
CA ALA A 418 -27.83 23.78 -0.61
C ALA A 418 -26.66 23.55 -1.59
N GLU A 419 -25.87 24.59 -1.90
CA GLU A 419 -24.68 24.46 -2.75
C GLU A 419 -23.63 23.52 -2.13
N VAL A 420 -23.34 23.68 -0.83
CA VAL A 420 -22.43 22.78 -0.09
C VAL A 420 -22.91 21.33 -0.15
N ILE A 421 -24.21 21.10 0.06
CA ILE A 421 -24.78 19.76 0.02
C ILE A 421 -24.73 19.18 -1.40
N ALA A 422 -24.94 19.99 -2.45
CA ALA A 422 -24.82 19.53 -3.82
C ALA A 422 -23.38 19.08 -4.16
N VAL A 423 -22.36 19.87 -3.78
CA VAL A 423 -20.95 19.49 -3.92
C VAL A 423 -20.65 18.21 -3.14
N TYR A 424 -21.15 18.12 -1.91
CA TYR A 424 -20.96 16.97 -1.05
C TYR A 424 -21.54 15.68 -1.63
N VAL A 425 -22.80 15.70 -2.04
CA VAL A 425 -23.48 14.51 -2.57
C VAL A 425 -22.88 14.11 -3.92
N GLY A 426 -22.54 15.07 -4.78
CA GLY A 426 -21.79 14.81 -6.01
C GLY A 426 -20.46 14.11 -5.74
N PHE A 427 -19.69 14.60 -4.76
CA PHE A 427 -18.44 13.97 -4.33
C PHE A 427 -18.64 12.55 -3.77
N VAL A 428 -19.65 12.35 -2.92
CA VAL A 428 -19.97 11.02 -2.36
C VAL A 428 -20.35 10.05 -3.48
N ARG A 429 -21.12 10.47 -4.48
CA ARG A 429 -21.51 9.64 -5.61
C ARG A 429 -20.32 9.33 -6.53
N ASP A 430 -19.64 10.36 -7.01
CA ASP A 430 -18.69 10.26 -8.12
C ASP A 430 -17.32 9.75 -7.67
N VAL A 431 -16.95 9.97 -6.40
CA VAL A 431 -15.65 9.57 -5.84
C VAL A 431 -15.82 8.43 -4.85
N VAL A 432 -16.61 8.64 -3.80
CA VAL A 432 -16.68 7.69 -2.67
C VAL A 432 -17.38 6.40 -3.05
N GLN A 433 -18.60 6.47 -3.57
CA GLN A 433 -19.35 5.29 -4.00
C GLN A 433 -18.67 4.59 -5.16
N ALA A 434 -18.18 5.34 -6.15
CA ALA A 434 -17.43 4.77 -7.27
C ALA A 434 -16.21 3.95 -6.80
N ARG A 435 -15.43 4.49 -5.84
CA ARG A 435 -14.29 3.78 -5.24
C ARG A 435 -14.71 2.52 -4.50
N LEU A 436 -15.69 2.61 -3.60
CA LEU A 436 -16.16 1.47 -2.82
C LEU A 436 -16.74 0.37 -3.72
N SER A 437 -17.54 0.74 -4.72
CA SER A 437 -18.10 -0.19 -5.70
C SER A 437 -17.02 -0.88 -6.53
N ARG A 438 -16.02 -0.13 -7.01
CA ARG A 438 -14.89 -0.70 -7.76
C ARG A 438 -14.11 -1.71 -6.91
N VAL A 439 -13.72 -1.33 -5.69
CA VAL A 439 -13.00 -2.25 -4.79
C VAL A 439 -13.86 -3.46 -4.46
N CYS A 440 -15.13 -3.30 -4.10
CA CYS A 440 -15.99 -4.45 -3.84
C CYS A 440 -16.10 -5.37 -5.07
N ALA A 441 -16.20 -4.84 -6.28
CA ALA A 441 -16.20 -5.63 -7.50
C ALA A 441 -14.88 -6.39 -7.72
N GLU A 442 -13.73 -5.74 -7.51
CA GLU A 442 -12.38 -6.35 -7.60
C GLU A 442 -12.24 -7.55 -6.65
N PHE A 443 -12.86 -7.49 -5.47
CA PHE A 443 -12.84 -8.58 -4.50
C PHE A 443 -14.01 -9.57 -4.65
N GLY A 444 -14.95 -9.35 -5.59
CA GLY A 444 -16.19 -10.14 -5.72
C GLY A 444 -17.13 -10.01 -4.52
N SER A 445 -17.01 -8.92 -3.77
CA SER A 445 -17.81 -8.57 -2.61
C SER A 445 -19.19 -8.06 -3.01
N ALA A 446 -20.21 -8.45 -2.24
CA ALA A 446 -21.60 -8.00 -2.41
C ALA A 446 -21.95 -6.83 -1.47
N ALA A 447 -21.00 -6.29 -0.70
CA ALA A 447 -21.25 -5.26 0.31
C ALA A 447 -21.93 -4.00 -0.25
N MET A 448 -21.65 -3.66 -1.52
CA MET A 448 -22.22 -2.49 -2.22
C MET A 448 -23.51 -2.80 -3.00
N ALA A 449 -24.01 -4.05 -2.99
CA ALA A 449 -25.21 -4.44 -3.75
C ALA A 449 -26.47 -3.66 -3.34
N GLY A 450 -26.56 -3.22 -2.08
CA GLY A 450 -27.65 -2.38 -1.57
C GLY A 450 -27.42 -0.87 -1.72
N GLY A 451 -26.28 -0.45 -2.26
CA GLY A 451 -25.86 0.95 -2.34
C GLY A 451 -25.07 1.41 -1.11
N LEU A 452 -25.00 2.73 -0.91
CA LEU A 452 -24.15 3.37 0.08
C LEU A 452 -24.98 4.19 1.07
N LEU A 453 -24.72 4.03 2.35
CA LEU A 453 -25.15 4.97 3.39
C LEU A 453 -24.03 5.98 3.63
N PHE A 454 -24.40 7.24 3.83
CA PHE A 454 -23.44 8.32 4.09
C PHE A 454 -24.00 9.31 5.10
N GLN A 455 -23.11 9.92 5.88
CA GLN A 455 -23.47 10.97 6.84
C GLN A 455 -24.19 12.12 6.11
N ARG A 456 -25.42 12.42 6.51
CA ARG A 456 -26.31 13.35 5.80
C ARG A 456 -25.72 14.76 5.61
N GLU A 457 -25.10 15.30 6.65
CA GLU A 457 -24.40 16.58 6.59
C GLU A 457 -22.89 16.38 6.81
N PRO A 458 -22.02 16.91 5.93
CA PRO A 458 -20.60 16.78 6.11
C PRO A 458 -20.12 17.57 7.33
N SER A 459 -19.13 17.03 8.03
CA SER A 459 -18.51 17.70 9.17
C SER A 459 -17.46 18.69 8.68
N PHE A 460 -17.55 19.94 9.10
CA PHE A 460 -16.54 20.97 8.84
C PHE A 460 -15.55 21.06 10.00
N ARG A 461 -14.25 21.17 9.66
CA ARG A 461 -13.17 21.42 10.63
C ARG A 461 -12.30 22.56 10.16
N CYS A 462 -11.88 23.39 11.11
CA CYS A 462 -10.86 24.40 10.93
C CYS A 462 -9.84 24.28 12.07
N HIS A 463 -8.59 24.02 11.72
CA HIS A 463 -7.47 23.88 12.63
C HIS A 463 -6.48 25.03 12.38
N THR A 464 -6.75 26.18 13.00
CA THR A 464 -5.92 27.38 12.90
C THR A 464 -4.61 27.22 13.68
N PRO A 465 -3.54 27.99 13.35
CA PRO A 465 -2.33 28.04 14.16
C PRO A 465 -2.65 28.27 15.64
N SER A 466 -2.17 27.38 16.51
CA SER A 466 -2.53 27.32 17.92
C SER A 466 -1.60 26.39 18.68
N PRO A 467 -1.13 26.75 19.90
CA PRO A 467 -0.32 25.89 20.75
C PRO A 467 -1.11 24.71 21.35
N ARG A 468 -2.41 24.60 21.05
CA ARG A 468 -3.30 23.55 21.55
C ARG A 468 -3.95 22.80 20.39
N PRO A 469 -4.00 21.46 20.45
CA PRO A 469 -4.67 20.66 19.45
C PRO A 469 -6.19 20.83 19.48
N THR A 470 -6.82 20.75 18.31
CA THR A 470 -8.28 20.82 18.16
C THR A 470 -8.97 19.50 18.58
N GLY A 471 -8.45 18.36 18.14
CA GLY A 471 -8.96 17.01 18.44
C GLY A 471 -8.10 16.28 19.48
N ARG A 472 -8.74 15.53 20.38
CA ARG A 472 -8.05 14.59 21.29
C ARG A 472 -8.00 13.20 20.65
N PRO A 473 -7.05 12.32 21.03
CA PRO A 473 -7.08 10.91 20.62
C PRO A 473 -8.41 10.24 20.95
N HIS A 474 -9.06 9.68 19.95
CA HIS A 474 -10.31 8.92 20.06
C HIS A 474 -10.48 8.00 18.85
N THR A 475 -11.41 7.05 18.94
CA THR A 475 -12.00 6.38 17.77
C THR A 475 -13.46 6.80 17.64
N ASP A 476 -14.06 6.77 16.44
CA ASP A 476 -15.48 7.15 16.33
C ASP A 476 -16.39 6.18 17.08
N ALA A 477 -15.99 4.92 17.25
CA ALA A 477 -16.72 3.94 18.06
C ALA A 477 -16.89 4.40 19.53
N ASP A 478 -15.99 5.24 20.06
CA ASP A 478 -16.11 5.82 21.40
C ASP A 478 -17.34 6.77 21.50
N TYR A 479 -17.87 7.24 20.37
CA TYR A 479 -19.10 8.03 20.28
C TYR A 479 -20.32 7.23 19.82
N GLY A 480 -20.19 5.90 19.67
CA GLY A 480 -21.30 5.03 19.29
C GLY A 480 -21.56 4.89 17.80
N HIS A 481 -20.57 5.24 16.96
CA HIS A 481 -20.59 5.02 15.51
C HIS A 481 -20.59 3.52 15.16
N GLN A 482 -21.17 3.18 14.01
CA GLN A 482 -21.29 1.78 13.53
C GLN A 482 -19.91 1.23 13.19
N SER A 483 -19.60 0.01 13.63
CA SER A 483 -18.26 -0.58 13.47
C SER A 483 -17.80 -0.71 12.01
N ALA A 484 -18.77 -0.82 11.09
CA ALA A 484 -18.53 -0.90 9.66
C ALA A 484 -18.34 0.46 8.96
N GLU A 485 -18.50 1.59 9.65
CA GLU A 485 -18.26 2.92 9.06
C GLU A 485 -16.80 3.11 8.65
N LEU A 486 -16.61 3.72 7.48
CA LEU A 486 -15.37 4.25 6.99
C LEU A 486 -15.40 5.77 7.04
N ASN A 487 -14.24 6.37 7.28
CA ASN A 487 -14.07 7.81 7.26
C ASN A 487 -13.51 8.23 5.91
N VAL A 488 -14.09 9.30 5.36
CA VAL A 488 -13.53 10.03 4.22
C VAL A 488 -13.20 11.44 4.71
N TRP A 489 -11.92 11.80 4.66
CA TRP A 489 -11.41 13.09 5.11
C TRP A 489 -10.80 13.85 3.93
N VAL A 490 -11.30 15.05 3.69
CA VAL A 490 -10.96 15.88 2.54
C VAL A 490 -10.32 17.19 3.02
N PRO A 491 -9.00 17.36 2.91
CA PRO A 491 -8.36 18.66 3.07
C PRO A 491 -8.84 19.65 1.98
N VAL A 492 -9.21 20.86 2.39
CA VAL A 492 -9.56 21.98 1.48
C VAL A 492 -8.36 22.92 1.30
N THR A 493 -7.43 22.87 2.25
CA THR A 493 -6.10 23.49 2.26
C THR A 493 -5.04 22.39 2.45
N ARG A 494 -3.79 22.63 2.01
CA ARG A 494 -2.66 21.72 2.26
C ARG A 494 -2.63 21.25 3.72
N ALA A 495 -2.50 19.94 3.92
CA ALA A 495 -2.38 19.35 5.24
C ALA A 495 -1.13 18.46 5.34
N SER A 496 -0.16 18.87 6.14
CA SER A 496 1.08 18.14 6.42
C SER A 496 1.55 18.42 7.85
N GLY A 497 2.32 17.50 8.42
CA GLY A 497 2.93 17.69 9.74
C GLY A 497 1.93 18.17 10.79
N ALA A 498 2.21 19.32 11.40
CA ALA A 498 1.48 19.83 12.56
C ALA A 498 0.03 20.27 12.30
N ASN A 499 -0.31 20.70 11.09
CA ASN A 499 -1.68 21.13 10.79
C ASN A 499 -2.60 19.97 10.39
N SER A 500 -2.05 18.77 10.17
CA SER A 500 -2.77 17.61 9.64
C SER A 500 -3.57 16.81 10.70
N LEU A 501 -4.25 15.76 10.22
CA LEU A 501 -4.86 14.72 11.03
C LEU A 501 -3.88 13.55 11.17
N TYR A 502 -3.70 13.07 12.40
CA TYR A 502 -2.89 11.92 12.73
C TYR A 502 -3.79 10.72 12.97
N ALA A 503 -3.42 9.56 12.45
CA ALA A 503 -4.15 8.31 12.66
C ALA A 503 -3.20 7.11 12.75
N GLU A 504 -3.62 6.06 13.43
CA GLU A 504 -2.95 4.73 13.38
C GLU A 504 -3.13 4.10 12.00
N SER A 505 -2.16 3.28 11.58
CA SER A 505 -2.26 2.52 10.32
C SER A 505 -3.28 1.37 10.41
N ALA A 506 -3.42 0.79 11.60
CA ALA A 506 -4.42 -0.22 11.96
C ALA A 506 -4.81 -0.07 13.45
N PRO A 507 -5.97 -0.63 13.87
CA PRO A 507 -6.46 -0.43 15.23
C PRO A 507 -5.48 -0.93 16.29
N GLY A 508 -5.05 -0.01 17.17
CA GLY A 508 -4.23 -0.35 18.35
C GLY A 508 -2.72 -0.44 18.11
N GLU A 509 -2.23 -0.19 16.90
CA GLU A 509 -0.79 -0.19 16.59
C GLU A 509 -0.04 0.98 17.25
N GLY A 510 -0.71 2.12 17.47
CA GLY A 510 -0.10 3.31 18.08
C GLY A 510 0.96 4.01 17.21
N ASP A 511 1.06 3.66 15.93
CA ASP A 511 2.02 4.15 14.94
C ASP A 511 1.53 5.43 14.25
N TYR A 512 1.12 6.42 15.04
CA TYR A 512 0.45 7.61 14.54
C TYR A 512 1.30 8.40 13.52
N ALA A 513 0.78 8.56 12.31
CA ALA A 513 1.38 9.39 11.28
C ALA A 513 0.40 10.48 10.82
N ALA A 514 0.94 11.67 10.51
CA ALA A 514 0.19 12.72 9.84
C ALA A 514 -0.17 12.27 8.42
N PHE A 515 -1.40 12.53 7.98
CA PHE A 515 -1.69 12.49 6.56
C PHE A 515 -0.97 13.63 5.85
N ASP A 516 -0.29 13.33 4.76
CA ASP A 516 0.42 14.31 3.96
C ASP A 516 -0.25 14.45 2.59
N VAL A 517 -1.11 15.47 2.46
CA VAL A 517 -2.07 15.57 1.35
C VAL A 517 -2.36 17.00 0.92
N ASP A 518 -2.80 17.14 -0.32
CA ASP A 518 -3.13 18.38 -1.00
C ASP A 518 -4.64 18.53 -1.27
N TYR A 519 -5.08 19.72 -1.68
CA TYR A 519 -6.45 19.87 -2.18
C TYR A 519 -6.61 19.12 -3.50
N GLY A 520 -7.62 18.26 -3.56
CA GLY A 520 -7.76 17.26 -4.62
C GLY A 520 -7.49 15.85 -4.12
N ASP A 521 -6.97 15.67 -2.90
CA ASP A 521 -6.86 14.39 -2.25
C ASP A 521 -8.01 14.15 -1.26
N ALA A 522 -8.46 12.90 -1.16
CA ALA A 522 -9.35 12.42 -0.12
C ALA A 522 -8.74 11.21 0.58
N VAL A 523 -8.69 11.23 1.90
CA VAL A 523 -8.15 10.15 2.71
C VAL A 523 -9.27 9.24 3.19
N PHE A 524 -9.21 7.98 2.79
CA PHE A 524 -10.08 6.91 3.23
C PHE A 524 -9.37 6.12 4.32
N PHE A 525 -9.99 5.96 5.49
CA PHE A 525 -9.41 5.19 6.59
C PHE A 525 -10.49 4.72 7.57
N TRP A 526 -10.13 3.77 8.44
CA TRP A 526 -11.06 3.22 9.43
C TRP A 526 -11.07 3.99 10.76
N GLY A 527 -11.45 5.27 10.72
CA GLY A 527 -11.51 6.12 11.92
C GLY A 527 -12.47 5.64 13.00
N ASN A 528 -13.37 4.71 12.68
CA ASN A 528 -14.20 4.02 13.67
C ASN A 528 -13.38 3.21 14.70
N GLN A 529 -12.32 2.52 14.26
CA GLN A 529 -11.49 1.69 15.14
C GLN A 529 -10.03 2.18 15.27
N CYS A 530 -9.48 2.86 14.27
CA CYS A 530 -8.16 3.48 14.37
C CYS A 530 -8.26 4.79 15.16
N ARG A 531 -7.40 4.93 16.18
CA ARG A 531 -7.34 6.19 16.93
C ARG A 531 -6.79 7.29 16.05
N HIS A 532 -7.40 8.46 16.15
CA HIS A 532 -6.98 9.63 15.40
C HIS A 532 -7.14 10.92 16.21
N TYR A 533 -6.31 11.92 15.89
CA TYR A 533 -6.26 13.20 16.59
C TYR A 533 -5.53 14.28 15.78
N THR A 534 -5.48 15.49 16.32
CA THR A 534 -4.61 16.56 15.80
C THR A 534 -3.59 16.92 16.85
N VAL A 535 -2.41 17.39 16.45
CA VAL A 535 -1.42 18.00 17.34
C VAL A 535 -1.61 19.51 17.43
N ALA A 536 -0.77 20.22 18.19
CA ALA A 536 -0.74 21.69 18.13
C ALA A 536 -0.35 22.13 16.71
N ASN A 537 -0.99 23.15 16.17
CA ASN A 537 -0.67 23.66 14.84
C ASN A 537 0.34 24.79 14.95
N ASP A 538 1.60 24.50 14.65
CA ASP A 538 2.71 25.46 14.57
C ASP A 538 3.17 25.71 13.12
N SER A 539 2.43 25.23 12.11
CA SER A 539 2.83 25.36 10.70
C SER A 539 2.65 26.77 10.12
N GLY A 540 2.09 27.70 10.89
CA GLY A 540 1.76 29.05 10.45
C GLY A 540 0.53 29.16 9.54
N ALA A 541 -0.06 28.04 9.10
CA ALA A 541 -1.23 28.01 8.23
C ALA A 541 -2.39 27.23 8.83
N ALA A 542 -3.62 27.72 8.66
CA ALA A 542 -4.82 27.01 9.05
C ALA A 542 -5.10 25.82 8.12
N ARG A 543 -5.50 24.69 8.72
CA ARG A 543 -6.07 23.57 7.96
C ARG A 543 -7.60 23.63 7.97
N VAL A 544 -8.19 23.80 6.80
CA VAL A 544 -9.63 23.61 6.59
C VAL A 544 -9.88 22.24 5.96
N SER A 545 -10.80 21.47 6.52
CA SER A 545 -11.11 20.13 6.02
C SER A 545 -12.59 19.79 6.19
N ILE A 546 -13.07 18.91 5.33
CA ILE A 546 -14.39 18.28 5.40
C ILE A 546 -14.22 16.80 5.74
N ASP A 547 -15.06 16.26 6.62
CA ASP A 547 -15.09 14.83 6.91
C ASP A 547 -16.50 14.25 6.91
N CYS A 548 -16.65 13.05 6.39
CA CYS A 548 -17.90 12.31 6.44
C CYS A 548 -17.66 10.83 6.74
N ARG A 549 -18.69 10.16 7.26
CA ARG A 549 -18.71 8.71 7.43
C ARG A 549 -19.57 8.09 6.35
N VAL A 550 -19.13 6.93 5.87
CA VAL A 550 -19.85 6.13 4.87
C VAL A 550 -19.86 4.67 5.27
N LEU A 551 -20.89 3.95 4.84
CA LEU A 551 -21.15 2.57 5.23
C LEU A 551 -21.84 1.83 4.07
N PRO A 552 -21.26 0.75 3.51
CA PRO A 552 -21.98 -0.09 2.57
C PRO A 552 -23.30 -0.56 3.19
N ARG A 553 -24.43 -0.33 2.49
CA ARG A 553 -25.76 -0.49 3.09
C ARG A 553 -26.01 -1.90 3.61
N ALA A 554 -25.44 -2.92 2.97
CA ALA A 554 -25.57 -4.32 3.38
C ALA A 554 -24.92 -4.63 4.74
N LEU A 555 -24.06 -3.73 5.26
CA LEU A 555 -23.31 -3.91 6.50
C LEU A 555 -23.87 -3.09 7.66
N HIS A 556 -24.94 -2.33 7.44
CA HIS A 556 -25.58 -1.58 8.50
C HIS A 556 -26.36 -2.50 9.43
N ASP A 557 -26.06 -2.42 10.72
CA ASP A 557 -26.76 -3.17 11.77
C ASP A 557 -27.64 -2.21 12.59
N PRO A 558 -28.98 -2.23 12.41
CA PRO A 558 -29.90 -1.37 13.17
C PRO A 558 -29.96 -1.68 14.67
N ASP A 559 -29.41 -2.82 15.09
CA ASP A 559 -29.38 -3.29 16.46
C ASP A 559 -28.01 -3.14 17.14
N GLU A 560 -27.00 -2.60 16.42
CA GLU A 560 -25.65 -2.43 16.95
C GLU A 560 -25.67 -1.55 18.22
N LYS A 561 -25.05 -2.10 19.27
CA LYS A 561 -24.88 -1.39 20.53
C LYS A 561 -23.62 -0.54 20.50
N ARG A 562 -23.66 0.55 21.25
CA ARG A 562 -22.47 1.35 21.52
C ARG A 562 -21.35 0.50 22.13
N LYS A 563 -20.10 0.87 21.86
CA LYS A 563 -18.89 0.20 22.38
C LYS A 563 -18.84 0.09 23.91
N ASP A 564 -19.47 1.02 24.62
CA ASP A 564 -19.60 1.01 26.09
C ASP A 564 -20.65 0.00 26.61
N GLY A 565 -21.28 -0.79 25.73
CA GLY A 565 -22.32 -1.75 26.08
C GLY A 565 -23.68 -1.10 26.41
N GLY A 566 -23.81 0.22 26.21
CA GLY A 566 -25.00 0.99 26.50
C GLY A 566 -26.15 0.80 25.50
N ALA A 567 -26.92 1.86 25.28
CA ALA A 567 -28.03 1.87 24.32
C ALA A 567 -27.56 1.59 22.87
N LYS A 568 -28.53 1.30 21.98
CA LYS A 568 -28.29 1.23 20.54
C LYS A 568 -27.63 2.51 20.03
N THR A 569 -26.91 2.40 18.91
CA THR A 569 -26.41 3.60 18.23
C THR A 569 -27.54 4.60 17.97
N ALA A 570 -27.26 5.90 18.14
CA ALA A 570 -28.21 6.96 17.78
C ALA A 570 -28.21 7.23 16.26
N PHE A 571 -27.25 6.67 15.53
CA PHE A 571 -27.03 6.89 14.11
C PHE A 571 -27.90 5.94 13.29
N HIS A 572 -29.06 6.42 12.88
CA HIS A 572 -30.05 5.63 12.13
C HIS A 572 -30.20 6.11 10.68
N VAL A 573 -30.58 5.18 9.81
CA VAL A 573 -30.94 5.44 8.41
C VAL A 573 -32.15 6.37 8.34
N GLY A 574 -32.08 7.40 7.51
CA GLY A 574 -33.12 8.43 7.39
C GLY A 574 -33.04 9.53 8.45
N GLY A 575 -32.17 9.39 9.45
CA GLY A 575 -31.80 10.46 10.39
C GLY A 575 -30.39 10.94 10.15
N TYR A 576 -29.42 10.23 10.72
CA TYR A 576 -28.00 10.52 10.54
C TYR A 576 -27.50 10.13 9.15
N TYR A 577 -27.92 8.97 8.65
CA TYR A 577 -27.53 8.54 7.31
C TYR A 577 -28.55 8.94 6.25
N ALA A 578 -28.03 9.52 5.17
CA ALA A 578 -28.63 9.53 3.85
C ALA A 578 -28.20 8.27 3.07
N ALA A 579 -28.88 7.99 1.95
CA ALA A 579 -28.59 6.81 1.14
C ALA A 579 -28.50 7.12 -0.36
N LEU A 580 -27.55 6.48 -1.04
CA LEU A 580 -27.46 6.35 -2.50
C LEU A 580 -27.78 4.91 -2.89
N LEU A 581 -28.56 4.74 -3.95
CA LEU A 581 -28.77 3.47 -4.63
C LEU A 581 -27.50 3.02 -5.35
N PRO A 582 -27.35 1.73 -5.72
CA PRO A 582 -26.21 1.25 -6.50
C PRO A 582 -25.93 2.05 -7.79
N SER A 583 -26.98 2.61 -8.40
CA SER A 583 -26.90 3.48 -9.58
C SER A 583 -26.30 4.87 -9.33
N GLY A 584 -26.06 5.23 -8.06
CA GLY A 584 -25.64 6.58 -7.66
C GLY A 584 -26.79 7.58 -7.50
N ALA A 585 -28.04 7.16 -7.76
CA ALA A 585 -29.22 7.98 -7.49
C ALA A 585 -29.48 8.10 -5.98
N ILE A 586 -29.95 9.26 -5.54
CA ILE A 586 -30.39 9.47 -4.15
C ILE A 586 -31.62 8.58 -3.89
N ASP A 587 -31.60 7.83 -2.77
CA ASP A 587 -32.76 7.03 -2.35
C ASP A 587 -33.79 7.94 -1.64
N ASP A 588 -34.74 8.48 -2.41
CA ASP A 588 -35.78 9.38 -1.89
C ASP A 588 -36.60 8.77 -0.74
N ALA A 589 -36.75 7.44 -0.67
CA ALA A 589 -37.52 6.79 0.38
C ALA A 589 -36.82 6.91 1.75
N VAL A 590 -35.48 6.90 1.76
CA VAL A 590 -34.67 7.12 2.96
C VAL A 590 -34.51 8.62 3.25
N ASN A 591 -34.35 9.42 2.19
CA ASN A 591 -33.98 10.82 2.30
C ASN A 591 -35.17 11.78 2.52
N ARG A 592 -36.41 11.28 2.43
CA ARG A 592 -37.65 12.02 2.76
C ARG A 592 -38.47 11.34 3.87
N PRO A 593 -38.01 11.30 5.14
CA PRO A 593 -38.84 10.82 6.23
C PRO A 593 -40.10 11.70 6.38
N LYS A 594 -41.27 11.09 6.57
CA LYS A 594 -42.53 11.80 6.85
C LYS A 594 -42.33 12.80 8.00
N GLY A 595 -42.57 14.10 7.73
CA GLY A 595 -42.56 15.17 8.74
C GLY A 595 -41.28 16.01 8.83
N TYR A 596 -40.24 15.68 8.07
CA TYR A 596 -39.06 16.53 7.89
C TYR A 596 -39.00 17.00 6.43
N GLY A 597 -38.78 18.29 6.20
CA GLY A 597 -38.74 18.90 4.87
C GLY A 597 -37.75 18.20 3.94
N CYS A 598 -38.05 18.22 2.63
CA CYS A 598 -37.18 17.64 1.61
C CYS A 598 -35.80 18.33 1.66
N LEU A 599 -34.72 17.59 1.91
CA LEU A 599 -33.34 18.11 1.80
C LEU A 599 -32.99 18.55 0.37
N PHE A 600 -33.72 17.99 -0.60
CA PHE A 600 -33.44 18.12 -2.02
C PHE A 600 -34.67 18.67 -2.71
N THR A 601 -34.72 19.98 -2.94
CA THR A 601 -35.54 20.53 -4.00
C THR A 601 -34.80 20.27 -5.32
N PRO A 602 -35.36 19.48 -6.26
CA PRO A 602 -34.76 19.35 -7.58
C PRO A 602 -34.85 20.73 -8.25
N TYR A 603 -33.70 21.34 -8.52
CA TYR A 603 -33.66 22.46 -9.46
C TYR A 603 -33.79 21.89 -10.87
N ALA A 604 -34.76 22.44 -11.61
CA ALA A 604 -35.04 22.17 -13.01
C ALA A 604 -33.99 22.80 -13.93
#